data_AF-A0A0L8LDA5-F1
#
_entry.id   AF-A0A0L8LDA5-F1
#
_cell.length_a   1.000
_cell.length_b   1.000
_cell.length_c   1.000
_cell.angle_alpha   90.00
_cell.angle_beta   90.00
_cell.angle_gamma   90.00
#
_symmetry.space_group_name_H-M   'P 1'
#
loop_
_entity.id
_entity.type
_entity.pdbx_description
1 polymer ?
#
loop_
_entity_poly.entity_id
_entity_poly.type
_entity_poly.pdbx_seq_one_letter_code
_entity_poly.pdbx_strand_id
1 'polypeptide(L)'
;MGNSRAYPVFQTTDAAAAYARAEHLRSLMAECESRADLYAELRTVDDVRRMLPILPGGIFDYADMRIGPTGEALSFDLDVAGADDASLEAHLPLDVMAEVPTGTVEERFMAALGHGLADVCWRGLWPARPETGQYASANDDGVQIVFHADEAQIGRWTEHHTVFVHGGSHPGGLTRAQELAARIGSEVLGEPQLGW
;
A
#
# COMPACT_ATOMS: atom_id res chain seq x y z
N MET A 1 -9.06 11.53 -6.31
CA MET A 1 -8.04 12.47 -5.79
C MET A 1 -8.48 12.86 -4.40
N GLY A 2 -8.12 12.04 -3.43
CA GLY A 2 -8.27 12.39 -2.04
C GLY A 2 -7.19 13.40 -1.67
N ASN A 3 -7.46 14.12 -0.59
CA ASN A 3 -6.52 15.05 0.03
C ASN A 3 -6.26 14.56 1.46
N SER A 4 -6.22 13.24 1.63
CA SER A 4 -6.02 12.63 2.93
C SER A 4 -4.61 12.98 3.44
N ARG A 5 -4.47 13.08 4.76
CA ARG A 5 -3.16 13.23 5.39
C ARG A 5 -2.72 11.86 5.88
N ALA A 6 -1.54 11.44 5.44
CA ALA A 6 -0.90 10.23 5.90
C ALA A 6 0.13 10.59 6.98
N TYR A 7 -0.06 10.05 8.17
CA TYR A 7 0.84 10.24 9.30
C TYR A 7 1.69 8.98 9.43
N PRO A 8 3.03 9.05 9.28
CA PRO A 8 3.88 7.88 9.48
C PRO A 8 3.86 7.55 10.97
N VAL A 9 3.56 6.31 11.35
CA VAL A 9 3.42 5.92 12.77
C VAL A 9 4.34 4.77 13.18
N PHE A 10 4.94 4.07 12.22
CA PHE A 10 5.88 2.99 12.49
C PHE A 10 6.78 2.79 11.28
N GLN A 11 8.07 2.58 11.52
CA GLN A 11 9.06 2.30 10.47
C GLN A 11 10.00 1.19 10.94
N THR A 12 10.29 0.24 10.06
CA THR A 12 11.14 -0.92 10.37
C THR A 12 11.73 -1.50 9.09
N THR A 13 12.79 -2.30 9.18
CA THR A 13 13.31 -3.12 8.07
C THR A 13 12.70 -4.53 8.04
N ASP A 14 11.78 -4.83 8.97
CA ASP A 14 11.08 -6.12 9.08
C ASP A 14 9.64 -5.99 8.53
N ALA A 15 9.41 -6.54 7.33
CA ALA A 15 8.12 -6.52 6.65
C ALA A 15 7.00 -7.16 7.47
N ALA A 16 7.29 -8.26 8.19
CA ALA A 16 6.29 -8.94 9.00
C ALA A 16 5.90 -8.10 10.22
N ALA A 17 6.87 -7.42 10.83
CA ALA A 17 6.60 -6.48 11.91
C ALA A 17 5.77 -5.27 11.44
N ALA A 18 6.07 -4.70 10.27
CA ALA A 18 5.28 -3.62 9.68
C ALA A 18 3.83 -4.07 9.44
N TYR A 19 3.66 -5.23 8.82
CA TYR A 19 2.34 -5.81 8.55
C TYR A 19 1.55 -6.06 9.85
N ALA A 20 2.15 -6.69 10.85
CA ALA A 20 1.48 -6.96 12.13
C ALA A 20 1.04 -5.67 12.86
N ARG A 21 1.81 -4.59 12.75
CA ARG A 21 1.46 -3.28 13.35
C ARG A 21 0.30 -2.62 12.63
N ALA A 22 0.30 -2.67 11.30
CA ALA A 22 -0.80 -2.14 10.51
C ALA A 22 -2.09 -2.97 10.64
N GLU A 23 -1.97 -4.30 10.74
CA GLU A 23 -3.11 -5.20 10.99
C GLU A 23 -3.75 -4.91 12.35
N HIS A 24 -2.94 -4.67 13.39
CA HIS A 24 -3.44 -4.17 14.67
C HIS A 24 -4.16 -2.84 14.52
N LEU A 25 -3.61 -1.85 13.80
CA LEU A 25 -4.30 -0.56 13.55
C LEU A 25 -5.63 -0.74 12.81
N ARG A 26 -5.66 -1.56 11.77
CA ARG A 26 -6.88 -1.91 11.02
C ARG A 26 -7.96 -2.49 11.93
N SER A 27 -7.59 -3.33 12.91
CA SER A 27 -8.54 -3.87 13.90
C SER A 27 -9.15 -2.83 14.85
N LEU A 28 -8.56 -1.63 14.93
CA LEU A 28 -9.07 -0.52 15.75
C LEU A 28 -10.08 0.37 15.01
N MET A 29 -10.26 0.15 13.70
CA MET A 29 -11.26 0.87 12.91
C MET A 29 -12.66 0.52 13.41
N ALA A 30 -13.56 1.50 13.45
CA ALA A 30 -14.96 1.26 13.77
C ALA A 30 -15.63 0.45 12.65
N GLU A 31 -15.29 0.79 11.41
CA GLU A 31 -15.70 0.09 10.21
C GLU A 31 -14.48 -0.02 9.28
N CYS A 32 -14.21 -1.23 8.78
CA CYS A 32 -13.19 -1.46 7.75
C CYS A 32 -13.91 -1.83 6.47
N GLU A 33 -13.49 -1.26 5.35
CA GLU A 33 -14.03 -1.65 4.05
C GLU A 33 -13.77 -3.14 3.80
N SER A 34 -14.70 -3.76 3.07
CA SER A 34 -14.63 -5.18 2.73
C SER A 34 -13.51 -5.52 1.74
N ARG A 35 -12.84 -4.49 1.22
CA ARG A 35 -11.85 -4.56 0.16
C ARG A 35 -10.57 -3.85 0.57
N ALA A 36 -9.44 -4.43 0.19
CA ALA A 36 -8.11 -3.86 0.36
C ALA A 36 -7.50 -3.62 -1.03
N ASP A 37 -6.82 -2.49 -1.19
CA ASP A 37 -6.03 -2.20 -2.39
C ASP A 37 -4.61 -2.71 -2.17
N LEU A 38 -4.08 -3.43 -3.16
CA LEU A 38 -2.72 -3.95 -3.17
C LEU A 38 -2.00 -3.45 -4.41
N TYR A 39 -0.74 -3.04 -4.25
CA TYR A 39 0.16 -2.70 -5.34
C TYR A 39 1.53 -3.33 -5.10
N ALA A 40 2.16 -3.86 -6.15
CA ALA A 40 3.57 -4.26 -6.10
C ALA A 40 4.29 -4.04 -7.44
N GLU A 41 5.51 -3.52 -7.37
CA GLU A 41 6.50 -3.53 -8.43
C GLU A 41 7.24 -4.89 -8.43
N LEU A 42 7.21 -5.57 -9.56
CA LEU A 42 7.76 -6.90 -9.80
C LEU A 42 8.97 -6.76 -10.71
N ARG A 43 10.17 -6.99 -10.15
CA ARG A 43 11.45 -6.70 -10.82
C ARG A 43 12.08 -7.92 -11.47
N THR A 44 11.66 -9.11 -11.08
CA THR A 44 12.18 -10.38 -11.55
C THR A 44 11.06 -11.30 -12.01
N VAL A 45 11.39 -12.26 -12.86
CA VAL A 45 10.43 -13.31 -13.26
C VAL A 45 9.92 -14.05 -12.03
N ASP A 46 10.80 -14.33 -11.05
CA ASP A 46 10.44 -14.98 -9.80
C ASP A 46 9.41 -14.17 -8.99
N ASP A 47 9.49 -12.83 -8.98
CA ASP A 47 8.47 -11.98 -8.34
C ASP A 47 7.11 -12.19 -9.01
N VAL A 48 7.07 -12.16 -10.35
CA VAL A 48 5.85 -12.38 -11.12
C VAL A 48 5.27 -13.76 -10.84
N ARG A 49 6.08 -14.81 -10.87
CA ARG A 49 5.63 -16.19 -10.63
C ARG A 49 5.12 -16.41 -9.21
N ARG A 50 5.71 -15.76 -8.21
CA ARG A 50 5.22 -15.81 -6.82
C ARG A 50 3.92 -15.04 -6.64
N MET A 51 3.74 -13.93 -7.33
CA MET A 51 2.58 -13.05 -7.15
C MET A 51 1.32 -13.53 -7.89
N LEU A 52 1.48 -14.09 -9.10
CA LEU A 52 0.37 -14.61 -9.92
C LEU A 52 -0.65 -15.50 -9.17
N PRO A 53 -0.26 -16.55 -8.42
CA PRO A 53 -1.23 -17.39 -7.71
C PRO A 53 -1.92 -16.68 -6.54
N ILE A 54 -1.39 -15.56 -6.06
CA ILE A 54 -1.94 -14.77 -4.95
C ILE A 54 -2.98 -13.78 -5.50
N LEU A 55 -2.67 -13.16 -6.64
CA LEU A 55 -3.49 -12.15 -7.30
C LEU A 55 -3.93 -12.60 -8.71
N PRO A 56 -4.76 -13.66 -8.84
CA PRO A 56 -5.15 -14.19 -10.15
C PRO A 56 -6.00 -13.23 -10.99
N GLY A 57 -6.54 -12.16 -10.39
CA GLY A 57 -7.25 -11.07 -11.08
C GLY A 57 -6.52 -9.74 -11.04
N GLY A 58 -5.22 -9.74 -10.71
CA GLY A 58 -4.40 -8.54 -10.69
C GLY A 58 -4.25 -7.95 -12.09
N ILE A 59 -4.28 -6.63 -12.18
CA ILE A 59 -4.03 -5.87 -13.40
C ILE A 59 -2.53 -5.62 -13.46
N PHE A 60 -1.87 -6.16 -14.49
CA PHE A 60 -0.45 -5.95 -14.73
C PHE A 60 -0.24 -4.83 -15.75
N ASP A 61 0.77 -4.01 -15.54
CA ASP A 61 1.21 -2.97 -16.48
C ASP A 61 2.74 -2.78 -16.39
N TYR A 62 3.33 -1.98 -17.28
CA TYR A 62 4.70 -1.53 -17.11
C TYR A 62 4.80 -0.58 -15.92
N ALA A 63 5.81 -0.79 -15.07
CA ALA A 63 6.04 0.09 -13.92
C ALA A 63 6.34 1.55 -14.34
N ASP A 64 6.98 1.70 -15.50
CA ASP A 64 7.24 3.00 -16.12
C ASP A 64 6.63 3.06 -17.52
N MET A 65 6.16 4.25 -17.91
CA MET A 65 5.69 4.51 -19.27
C MET A 65 6.80 4.17 -20.28
N ARG A 66 6.50 3.23 -21.18
CA ARG A 66 7.40 2.87 -22.28
C ARG A 66 7.01 3.59 -23.56
N ILE A 67 8.02 4.09 -24.27
CA ILE A 67 7.84 4.79 -25.54
C ILE A 67 8.41 3.93 -26.66
N GLY A 68 7.60 3.69 -27.68
CA GLY A 68 7.98 2.93 -28.86
C GLY A 68 8.87 3.72 -29.81
N PRO A 69 9.41 3.06 -30.86
CA PRO A 69 10.34 3.67 -31.79
C PRO A 69 9.78 4.90 -32.54
N THR A 70 8.45 5.04 -32.61
CA THR A 70 7.80 6.18 -33.29
C THR A 70 7.33 7.28 -32.33
N GLY A 71 7.66 7.16 -31.03
CA GLY A 71 7.28 8.12 -30.00
C GLY A 71 5.91 7.86 -29.36
N GLU A 72 5.28 6.74 -29.68
CA GLU A 72 4.00 6.31 -29.13
C GLU A 72 4.15 5.70 -27.72
N ALA A 73 3.17 5.93 -26.84
CA ALA A 73 3.10 5.19 -25.58
C ALA A 73 2.72 3.73 -25.87
N LEU A 74 3.48 2.79 -25.33
CA LEU A 74 3.21 1.37 -25.46
C LEU A 74 2.21 0.93 -24.40
N SER A 75 1.18 0.20 -24.81
CA SER A 75 0.28 -0.50 -23.90
C SER A 75 0.87 -1.85 -23.50
N PHE A 76 0.60 -2.27 -22.27
CA PHE A 76 0.89 -3.63 -21.82
C PHE A 76 -0.23 -4.60 -22.25
N ASP A 77 0.11 -5.64 -23.00
CA ASP A 77 -0.84 -6.62 -23.55
C ASP A 77 -0.38 -8.09 -23.40
N LEU A 78 0.69 -8.34 -22.63
CA LEU A 78 1.21 -9.67 -22.41
C LEU A 78 0.27 -10.49 -21.50
N ASP A 79 -0.08 -11.71 -21.94
CA ASP A 79 -0.70 -12.71 -21.05
C ASP A 79 0.35 -13.25 -20.07
N VAL A 80 0.46 -12.58 -18.92
CA VAL A 80 1.43 -12.89 -17.87
C VAL A 80 1.29 -14.32 -17.36
N ALA A 81 0.07 -14.87 -17.33
CA ALA A 81 -0.18 -16.22 -16.84
C ALA A 81 0.33 -17.29 -17.82
N GLY A 82 0.21 -17.03 -19.13
CA GLY A 82 0.64 -17.94 -20.20
C GLY A 82 2.06 -17.73 -20.70
N ALA A 83 2.67 -16.57 -20.46
CA ALA A 83 4.01 -16.22 -20.95
C ALA A 83 5.11 -17.13 -20.38
N ASP A 84 6.13 -17.41 -21.18
CA ASP A 84 7.37 -18.05 -20.70
C ASP A 84 8.29 -17.03 -20.01
N ASP A 85 9.33 -17.53 -19.33
CA ASP A 85 10.21 -16.68 -18.52
C ASP A 85 10.98 -15.66 -19.37
N ALA A 86 11.40 -16.02 -20.59
CA ALA A 86 12.12 -15.11 -21.49
C ALA A 86 11.22 -13.97 -21.98
N SER A 87 9.95 -14.28 -22.26
CA SER A 87 8.95 -13.27 -22.64
C SER A 87 8.65 -12.34 -21.46
N LEU A 88 8.50 -12.88 -20.24
CA LEU A 88 8.34 -12.04 -19.05
C LEU A 88 9.55 -11.14 -18.84
N GLU A 89 10.77 -11.68 -18.94
CA GLU A 89 12.00 -10.95 -18.69
C GLU A 89 12.15 -9.70 -19.58
N ALA A 90 11.73 -9.77 -20.85
CA ALA A 90 11.74 -8.63 -21.77
C ALA A 90 10.80 -7.48 -21.35
N HIS A 91 9.79 -7.78 -20.52
CA HIS A 91 8.77 -6.84 -20.10
C HIS A 91 8.99 -6.27 -18.69
N LEU A 92 9.93 -6.80 -17.89
CA LEU A 92 10.21 -6.31 -16.55
C LEU A 92 10.87 -4.90 -16.55
N PRO A 93 10.71 -4.10 -15.49
CA PRO A 93 9.81 -4.33 -14.36
C PRO A 93 8.33 -4.11 -14.73
N LEU A 94 7.45 -4.81 -14.00
CA LEU A 94 6.00 -4.71 -14.12
C LEU A 94 5.40 -4.29 -12.79
N ASP A 95 4.29 -3.58 -12.83
CA ASP A 95 3.46 -3.35 -11.65
C ASP A 95 2.23 -4.25 -11.69
N VAL A 96 1.76 -4.67 -10.52
CA VAL A 96 0.46 -5.33 -10.36
C VAL A 96 -0.38 -4.56 -9.37
N MET A 97 -1.63 -4.31 -9.74
CA MET A 97 -2.65 -3.71 -8.88
C MET A 97 -3.82 -4.67 -8.70
N ALA A 98 -4.36 -4.79 -7.49
CA ALA A 98 -5.53 -5.60 -7.22
C ALA A 98 -6.37 -5.03 -6.08
N GLU A 99 -7.70 -5.12 -6.24
CA GLU A 99 -8.66 -4.91 -5.15
C GLU A 99 -9.18 -6.28 -4.69
N VAL A 100 -8.88 -6.65 -3.45
CA VAL A 100 -9.13 -8.01 -2.92
C VAL A 100 -10.01 -7.95 -1.69
N PRO A 101 -10.79 -9.01 -1.36
CA PRO A 101 -11.49 -9.04 -0.09
C PRO A 101 -10.52 -8.95 1.10
N THR A 102 -10.79 -8.06 2.04
CA THR A 102 -9.95 -7.84 3.22
C THR A 102 -9.79 -9.11 4.05
N GLY A 103 -8.56 -9.42 4.45
CA GLY A 103 -8.19 -10.55 5.31
C GLY A 103 -8.08 -11.89 4.58
N THR A 104 -7.86 -11.90 3.27
CA THR A 104 -7.85 -13.14 2.47
C THR A 104 -6.49 -13.49 1.84
N VAL A 105 -5.72 -12.48 1.44
CA VAL A 105 -4.48 -12.68 0.68
C VAL A 105 -3.32 -11.84 1.20
N GLU A 106 -3.56 -10.81 2.01
CA GLU A 106 -2.58 -9.77 2.32
C GLU A 106 -1.31 -10.30 3.01
N GLU A 107 -1.44 -11.28 3.91
CA GLU A 107 -0.29 -11.93 4.54
C GLU A 107 0.55 -12.73 3.51
N ARG A 108 -0.12 -13.45 2.60
CA ARG A 108 0.56 -14.19 1.53
C ARG A 108 1.20 -13.24 0.52
N PHE A 109 0.52 -12.14 0.21
CA PHE A 109 1.02 -11.06 -0.64
C PHE A 109 2.32 -10.49 -0.05
N MET A 110 2.34 -10.10 1.23
CA MET A 110 3.53 -9.62 1.92
C MET A 110 4.67 -10.64 1.89
N ALA A 111 4.37 -11.91 2.17
CA ALA A 111 5.37 -12.98 2.16
C ALA A 111 5.96 -13.27 0.76
N ALA A 112 5.23 -12.91 -0.30
CA ALA A 112 5.66 -13.10 -1.69
C ALA A 112 6.45 -11.91 -2.26
N LEU A 113 6.51 -10.79 -1.54
CA LEU A 113 7.22 -9.60 -2.00
C LEU A 113 8.69 -9.89 -2.31
N GLY A 114 9.17 -9.22 -3.35
CA GLY A 114 10.58 -9.16 -3.72
C GLY A 114 11.24 -7.89 -3.21
N HIS A 115 12.15 -7.36 -4.03
CA HIS A 115 12.87 -6.12 -3.76
C HIS A 115 12.20 -4.88 -4.38
N GLY A 116 11.09 -5.03 -5.11
CA GLY A 116 10.32 -3.90 -5.63
C GLY A 116 9.48 -3.20 -4.56
N LEU A 117 9.03 -1.99 -4.87
CA LEU A 117 8.09 -1.25 -4.00
C LEU A 117 6.75 -1.97 -3.92
N ALA A 118 6.05 -1.86 -2.80
CA ALA A 118 4.70 -2.39 -2.69
C ALA A 118 3.89 -1.62 -1.65
N ASP A 119 2.57 -1.67 -1.74
CA ASP A 119 1.71 -1.22 -0.66
C ASP A 119 0.50 -2.14 -0.42
N VAL A 120 -0.06 -1.97 0.78
CA VAL A 120 -1.34 -2.55 1.19
C VAL A 120 -2.13 -1.44 1.84
N CYS A 121 -3.32 -1.16 1.31
CA CYS A 121 -4.21 -0.11 1.80
C CYS A 121 -5.53 -0.71 2.28
N TRP A 122 -5.91 -0.38 3.52
CA TRP A 122 -7.24 -0.64 4.07
C TRP A 122 -7.94 0.68 4.36
N ARG A 123 -9.06 0.93 3.68
CA ARG A 123 -9.93 2.09 3.90
C ARG A 123 -11.04 1.76 4.89
N GLY A 124 -11.67 2.79 5.44
CA GLY A 124 -12.82 2.64 6.32
C GLY A 124 -13.05 3.86 7.19
N LEU A 125 -13.44 3.66 8.45
CA LEU A 125 -13.78 4.72 9.39
C LEU A 125 -13.08 4.51 10.72
N TRP A 126 -12.36 5.53 11.16
CA TRP A 126 -11.91 5.59 12.55
C TRP A 126 -13.10 5.90 13.48
N PRO A 127 -13.08 5.44 14.74
CA PRO A 127 -14.06 5.88 15.73
C PRO A 127 -14.14 7.42 15.79
N ALA A 128 -15.35 7.97 15.67
CA ALA A 128 -15.58 9.40 15.79
C ALA A 128 -15.53 9.83 17.27
N ARG A 129 -14.88 10.97 17.53
CA ARG A 129 -14.88 11.69 18.81
C ARG A 129 -15.06 13.19 18.55
N PRO A 130 -16.30 13.63 18.27
CA PRO A 130 -16.61 15.03 17.96
C PRO A 130 -16.15 16.01 19.06
N GLU A 131 -16.15 15.57 20.32
CA GLU A 131 -15.69 16.33 21.48
C GLU A 131 -14.22 16.76 21.39
N THR A 132 -13.40 16.01 20.65
CA THR A 132 -11.99 16.33 20.36
C THR A 132 -11.77 16.74 18.90
N GLY A 133 -12.84 17.03 18.15
CA GLY A 133 -12.77 17.40 16.73
C GLY A 133 -12.31 16.27 15.80
N GLN A 134 -12.42 15.01 16.25
CA GLN A 134 -12.06 13.83 15.48
C GLN A 134 -13.31 13.28 14.78
N TYR A 135 -13.47 13.57 13.50
CA TYR A 135 -14.61 13.09 12.69
C TYR A 135 -14.19 11.88 11.85
N ALA A 136 -15.11 10.94 11.65
CA ALA A 136 -14.87 9.83 10.73
C ALA A 136 -15.01 10.33 9.28
N SER A 137 -14.16 9.86 8.37
CA SER A 137 -14.21 10.24 6.95
C SER A 137 -13.93 9.03 6.07
N ALA A 138 -14.93 8.56 5.32
CA ALA A 138 -14.77 7.43 4.41
C ALA A 138 -13.73 7.68 3.30
N ASN A 139 -13.46 8.94 2.98
CA ASN A 139 -12.50 9.31 1.94
C ASN A 139 -11.08 9.46 2.46
N ASP A 140 -10.91 9.70 3.77
CA ASP A 140 -9.61 10.05 4.34
C ASP A 140 -9.11 9.05 5.39
N ASP A 141 -9.98 8.25 5.98
CA ASP A 141 -9.60 7.34 7.07
C ASP A 141 -9.15 5.98 6.51
N GLY A 142 -8.05 5.48 7.05
CA GLY A 142 -7.52 4.17 6.69
C GLY A 142 -6.12 3.93 7.20
N VAL A 143 -5.58 2.76 6.86
CA VAL A 143 -4.22 2.33 7.17
C VAL A 143 -3.55 1.95 5.87
N GLN A 144 -2.31 2.40 5.70
CA GLN A 144 -1.45 1.98 4.59
C GLN A 144 -0.16 1.40 5.16
N ILE A 145 0.33 0.33 4.55
CA ILE A 145 1.73 -0.08 4.67
C ILE A 145 2.37 0.17 3.33
N VAL A 146 3.50 0.88 3.30
CA VAL A 146 4.35 0.94 2.12
C VAL A 146 5.63 0.17 2.41
N PHE A 147 5.89 -0.87 1.62
CA PHE A 147 7.09 -1.67 1.73
C PHE A 147 8.20 -1.06 0.88
N HIS A 148 9.40 -0.97 1.46
CA HIS A 148 10.58 -0.41 0.84
C HIS A 148 10.45 1.09 0.51
N ALA A 149 9.71 1.85 1.31
CA ALA A 149 9.59 3.30 1.22
C ALA A 149 9.37 3.96 2.59
N ASP A 150 9.74 5.22 2.69
CA ASP A 150 9.53 6.13 3.82
C ASP A 150 8.43 7.19 3.56
N GLU A 151 7.87 7.18 2.34
CA GLU A 151 6.78 8.06 1.92
C GLU A 151 5.48 7.27 1.66
N ALA A 152 4.33 7.92 1.88
CA ALA A 152 2.99 7.34 1.68
C ALA A 152 2.64 7.20 0.19
N GLN A 153 3.23 8.05 -0.66
CA GLN A 153 3.17 7.89 -2.11
C GLN A 153 4.28 6.93 -2.54
N ILE A 154 3.95 5.98 -3.43
CA ILE A 154 4.95 5.14 -4.08
C ILE A 154 5.94 6.06 -4.81
N GLY A 155 7.23 5.89 -4.50
CA GLY A 155 8.27 6.79 -4.97
C GLY A 155 9.64 6.15 -4.89
N ARG A 156 10.48 6.63 -3.98
CA ARG A 156 11.87 6.16 -3.89
C ARG A 156 11.97 4.90 -3.04
N TRP A 157 12.74 3.93 -3.53
CA TRP A 157 13.11 2.74 -2.77
C TRP A 157 14.00 3.06 -1.56
N THR A 158 13.70 2.43 -0.43
CA THR A 158 14.49 2.43 0.81
C THR A 158 14.49 1.03 1.45
N GLU A 159 15.37 0.78 2.42
CA GLU A 159 15.35 -0.49 3.19
C GLU A 159 14.18 -0.60 4.17
N HIS A 160 13.40 0.48 4.35
CA HIS A 160 12.36 0.57 5.36
C HIS A 160 10.98 0.25 4.82
N HIS A 161 10.14 -0.33 5.66
CA HIS A 161 8.71 -0.45 5.49
C HIS A 161 8.04 0.50 6.47
N THR A 162 7.14 1.34 5.98
CA THR A 162 6.52 2.40 6.77
C THR A 162 5.01 2.19 6.83
N VAL A 163 4.47 2.29 8.04
CA VAL A 163 3.03 2.20 8.31
C VAL A 163 2.50 3.62 8.51
N PHE A 164 1.42 3.93 7.80
CA PHE A 164 0.75 5.21 7.85
C PHE A 164 -0.66 5.07 8.38
N VAL A 165 -1.07 6.04 9.20
CA VAL A 165 -2.47 6.28 9.54
C VAL A 165 -2.96 7.41 8.64
N HIS A 166 -4.01 7.15 7.89
CA HIS A 166 -4.69 8.16 7.10
C HIS A 166 -5.83 8.78 7.90
N GLY A 167 -5.99 10.09 7.78
CA GLY A 167 -7.13 10.82 8.31
C GLY A 167 -7.32 12.17 7.61
N GLY A 168 -8.48 12.78 7.84
CA GLY A 168 -8.80 14.08 7.23
C GLY A 168 -7.89 15.21 7.74
N SER A 169 -7.71 16.26 6.93
CA SER A 169 -6.92 17.46 7.25
C SER A 169 -7.48 18.33 8.39
N HIS A 170 -8.52 17.85 9.09
CA HIS A 170 -9.14 18.53 10.21
C HIS A 170 -8.19 18.58 11.42
N PRO A 171 -8.32 19.55 12.34
CA PRO A 171 -7.45 19.69 13.50
C PRO A 171 -7.32 18.43 14.37
N GLY A 172 -8.34 17.56 14.40
CA GLY A 172 -8.31 16.31 15.15
C GLY A 172 -7.49 15.17 14.50
N GLY A 173 -7.07 15.32 13.23
CA GLY A 173 -6.35 14.27 12.49
C GLY A 173 -5.01 13.89 13.13
N LEU A 174 -4.18 14.89 13.47
CA LEU A 174 -2.89 14.65 14.15
C LEU A 174 -3.09 14.01 15.53
N THR A 175 -4.01 14.54 16.33
CA THR A 175 -4.33 13.98 17.66
C THR A 175 -4.73 12.51 17.55
N ARG A 176 -5.60 12.18 16.60
CA ARG A 176 -6.01 10.79 16.33
C ARG A 176 -4.81 9.92 15.93
N ALA A 177 -3.95 10.40 15.02
CA ALA A 177 -2.78 9.67 14.59
C ALA A 177 -1.81 9.38 15.76
N GLN A 178 -1.61 10.36 16.65
CA GLN A 178 -0.81 10.19 17.87
C GLN A 178 -1.40 9.13 18.82
N GLU A 179 -2.72 9.17 19.04
CA GLU A 179 -3.41 8.17 19.86
C GLU A 179 -3.29 6.76 19.26
N LEU A 180 -3.44 6.63 17.94
CA LEU A 180 -3.32 5.35 17.22
C LEU A 180 -1.87 4.84 17.23
N ALA A 181 -0.88 5.70 17.01
CA ALA A 181 0.53 5.34 17.13
C ALA A 181 0.84 4.79 18.54
N ALA A 182 0.32 5.42 19.59
CA ALA A 182 0.50 4.95 20.96
C ALA A 182 -0.11 3.54 21.19
N ARG A 183 -1.20 3.18 20.49
CA ARG A 183 -1.80 1.83 20.57
C ARG A 183 -0.90 0.72 20.03
N ILE A 184 0.01 1.07 19.13
CA ILE A 184 1.02 0.13 18.61
C ILE A 184 2.40 0.30 19.28
N GLY A 185 2.47 1.08 20.36
CA GLY A 185 3.71 1.31 21.11
C GLY A 185 4.71 2.22 20.38
N SER A 186 4.20 3.15 19.56
CA SER A 186 5.00 4.06 18.75
C SER A 186 4.50 5.52 18.90
N GLU A 187 5.09 6.43 18.14
CA GLU A 187 4.68 7.82 17.99
C GLU A 187 4.55 8.20 16.51
N VAL A 188 3.99 9.37 16.22
CA VAL A 188 3.97 9.89 14.84
C VAL A 188 5.40 10.29 14.47
N LEU A 189 5.91 9.71 13.38
CA LEU A 189 7.27 9.89 12.89
C LEU A 189 7.28 11.01 11.85
N GLY A 190 7.62 12.23 12.26
CA GLY A 190 7.76 13.36 11.35
C GLY A 190 6.45 14.04 10.94
N GLU A 191 6.51 14.79 9.83
CA GLU A 191 5.42 15.63 9.36
C GLU A 191 4.36 14.84 8.56
N PRO A 192 3.09 15.31 8.52
CA PRO A 192 2.05 14.69 7.71
C PRO A 192 2.37 14.78 6.22
N GLN A 193 2.18 13.66 5.53
CA GLN A 193 2.40 13.52 4.09
C GLN A 193 1.07 13.58 3.33
N LEU A 194 1.14 13.68 1.99
CA LEU A 194 -0.02 13.54 1.13
C LEU A 194 -0.39 12.06 0.99
N GLY A 195 -1.60 11.69 1.39
CA GLY A 195 -2.15 10.34 1.20
C GLY A 195 -2.91 10.20 -0.12
N TRP A 196 -3.88 9.29 -0.16
CA TRP A 196 -4.79 9.09 -1.30
C TRP A 196 -5.64 10.32 -1.62
#